data_AF-A0A7V9LZE4-F1
#
_entry.id   AF-A0A7V9LZE4-F1
#
_cell.length_a   1.000
_cell.length_b   1.000
_cell.length_c   1.000
_cell.angle_alpha   90.00
_cell.angle_beta   90.00
_cell.angle_gamma   90.00
#
_symmetry.space_group_name_H-M   'P 1'
#
loop_
_entity.id
_entity.type
_entity.pdbx_description
1 polymer ?
#
loop_
_entity_poly.entity_id
_entity_poly.type
_entity_poly.pdbx_seq_one_letter_code
_entity_poly.pdbx_strand_id
1 'polypeptide(L)'
;MQPSPKRIDVPAPSYGDNSFRPSGWDLHGNFAIVAGDTLAGIVAEYQDECARSRTVVAEASLEDPAQGPEMAFTLRYALAHMVEETARHCGHLDLLREVIDGQVGM
;
A
#
# COMPACT_ATOMS: atom_id res chain seq x y z
N MET A 1 -2.83 -34.08 12.60
CA MET A 1 -3.79 -32.99 12.32
C MET A 1 -2.95 -31.73 12.13
N GLN A 2 -2.82 -31.21 10.91
CA GLN A 2 -2.06 -29.97 10.72
C GLN A 2 -2.86 -28.80 11.30
N PRO A 3 -2.21 -27.84 11.99
CA PRO A 3 -2.89 -26.66 12.48
C PRO A 3 -3.50 -25.89 11.30
N SER A 4 -4.69 -25.35 11.50
CA SER A 4 -5.34 -24.49 10.50
C SER A 4 -4.45 -23.28 10.22
N PRO A 5 -4.32 -22.84 8.96
CA PRO A 5 -3.44 -21.73 8.61
C PRO A 5 -3.91 -20.44 9.30
N LYS A 6 -2.96 -19.70 9.87
CA LYS A 6 -3.19 -18.39 10.50
C LYS A 6 -3.62 -17.43 9.39
N ARG A 7 -4.81 -16.84 9.51
CA ARG A 7 -5.26 -15.81 8.56
C ARG A 7 -4.65 -14.47 8.96
N ILE A 8 -4.13 -13.74 7.98
CA ILE A 8 -3.67 -12.37 8.20
C ILE A 8 -4.91 -11.47 8.24
N ASP A 9 -5.24 -10.93 9.41
CA ASP A 9 -6.20 -9.84 9.53
C ASP A 9 -5.51 -8.54 9.11
N VAL A 10 -5.93 -7.98 7.98
CA VAL A 10 -5.47 -6.65 7.54
C VAL A 10 -6.27 -5.63 8.34
N PRO A 11 -5.67 -4.88 9.28
CA PRO A 11 -6.41 -3.87 10.02
C PRO A 11 -6.83 -2.76 9.06
N ALA A 12 -7.95 -2.10 9.35
CA ALA A 12 -8.34 -0.89 8.64
C ALA A 12 -7.16 0.11 8.60
N PRO A 13 -6.99 0.89 7.53
CA PRO A 13 -5.94 1.91 7.44
C PRO A 13 -5.98 2.84 8.65
N SER A 14 -4.82 3.29 9.11
CA SER A 14 -4.68 4.13 10.31
C SER A 14 -4.92 5.62 10.06
N TYR A 15 -5.23 6.01 8.82
CA TYR A 15 -5.58 7.39 8.48
C TYR A 15 -6.66 7.90 9.43
N GLY A 16 -6.34 9.01 10.10
CA GLY A 16 -7.16 9.62 11.14
C GLY A 16 -8.61 9.85 10.69
N ASP A 17 -9.50 9.88 11.69
CA ASP A 17 -10.95 10.11 11.59
C ASP A 17 -11.45 10.47 10.17
N ASN A 18 -11.99 9.45 9.50
CA ASN A 18 -12.52 9.54 8.14
C ASN A 18 -13.83 10.35 8.06
N SER A 19 -14.23 11.06 9.12
CA SER A 19 -15.44 11.90 9.16
C SER A 19 -15.39 13.10 8.21
N PHE A 20 -14.20 13.53 7.75
CA PHE A 20 -14.02 14.65 6.83
C PHE A 20 -13.79 14.23 5.36
N ARG A 21 -13.56 12.94 5.07
CA ARG A 21 -13.37 12.46 3.70
C ARG A 21 -14.71 11.89 3.20
N PRO A 22 -15.47 12.60 2.35
CA PRO A 22 -16.74 12.10 1.85
C PRO A 22 -16.44 10.78 1.12
N SER A 23 -17.07 9.71 1.58
CA SER A 23 -16.97 8.33 1.10
C SER A 23 -16.33 8.20 -0.29
N GLY A 24 -15.09 7.75 -0.35
CA GLY A 24 -14.32 7.76 -1.59
C GLY A 24 -13.29 6.65 -1.68
N TRP A 25 -13.59 5.46 -1.18
CA TRP A 25 -13.06 4.28 -1.86
C TRP A 25 -13.73 4.29 -3.24
N ASP A 26 -13.08 4.90 -4.22
CA ASP A 26 -13.23 4.43 -5.58
C ASP A 26 -12.88 2.93 -5.54
N LEU A 27 -13.65 2.08 -6.24
CA LEU A 27 -13.35 0.66 -6.41
C LEU A 27 -11.90 0.44 -6.92
N HIS A 28 -11.26 1.47 -7.48
CA HIS A 28 -9.88 1.49 -7.95
C HIS A 28 -8.84 2.03 -6.95
N GLY A 29 -9.21 2.34 -5.70
CA GLY A 29 -8.26 2.69 -4.64
C GLY A 29 -7.62 4.08 -4.75
N ASN A 30 -8.29 5.02 -5.42
CA ASN A 30 -7.73 6.35 -5.64
C ASN A 30 -7.81 7.22 -4.37
N PHE A 31 -6.71 7.86 -3.98
CA PHE A 31 -6.65 8.74 -2.81
C PHE A 31 -7.15 10.14 -3.18
N ALA A 32 -8.19 10.63 -2.50
CA ALA A 32 -8.63 12.01 -2.66
C ALA A 32 -7.62 12.95 -1.99
N ILE A 33 -6.95 13.79 -2.78
CA ILE A 33 -6.15 14.90 -2.28
C ILE A 33 -7.10 16.07 -1.96
N VAL A 34 -7.13 16.50 -0.71
CA VAL A 34 -8.02 17.55 -0.22
C VAL A 34 -7.26 18.83 0.13
N ALA A 35 -8.00 19.93 0.27
CA ALA A 35 -7.42 21.20 0.71
C ALA A 35 -6.81 21.04 2.12
N GLY A 36 -5.52 21.32 2.24
CA GLY A 36 -4.76 21.16 3.49
C GLY A 36 -3.78 19.99 3.48
N ASP A 37 -3.90 19.07 2.52
CA ASP A 37 -2.89 18.03 2.34
C ASP A 37 -1.55 18.65 1.94
N THR A 38 -0.47 18.10 2.51
CA THR A 38 0.90 18.50 2.19
C THR A 38 1.69 17.29 1.73
N LEU A 39 2.67 17.49 0.84
CA LEU A 39 3.55 16.41 0.40
C LEU A 39 4.22 15.72 1.60
N ALA A 40 4.71 16.49 2.56
CA ALA A 40 5.35 15.96 3.77
C ALA A 40 4.37 15.10 4.61
N GLY A 41 3.11 15.54 4.75
CA GLY A 41 2.07 14.77 5.44
C GLY A 41 1.78 13.45 4.75
N ILE A 42 1.53 13.48 3.44
CA ILE A 42 1.24 12.28 2.64
C ILE A 42 2.41 11.27 2.70
N VAL A 43 3.65 11.75 2.62
CA VAL A 43 4.84 10.90 2.73
C VAL A 43 4.96 10.29 4.12
N ALA A 44 4.69 11.05 5.18
CA ALA A 44 4.71 10.53 6.55
C ALA A 44 3.64 9.44 6.75
N GLU A 45 2.41 9.68 6.29
CA GLU A 45 1.33 8.71 6.39
C GLU A 45 1.64 7.42 5.61
N TYR A 46 2.25 7.52 4.42
CA TYR A 46 2.74 6.36 3.68
C TYR A 46 3.80 5.57 4.47
N GLN A 47 4.76 6.26 5.10
CA GLN A 47 5.80 5.62 5.90
C GLN A 47 5.25 4.91 7.13
N ASP A 48 4.25 5.50 7.79
CA ASP A 48 3.54 4.91 8.92
C ASP A 48 2.79 3.63 8.51
N GLU A 49 2.12 3.65 7.36
CA GLU A 49 1.47 2.46 6.80
C GLU A 49 2.48 1.36 6.44
N CYS A 50 3.65 1.72 5.90
CA CYS A 50 4.73 0.76 5.70
C CYS A 50 5.25 0.18 7.03
N ALA A 51 5.34 0.98 8.10
CA ALA A 51 5.78 0.52 9.42
C ALA A 51 4.77 -0.46 10.04
N ARG A 52 3.49 -0.16 9.91
CA ARG A 52 2.39 -1.05 10.29
C ARG A 52 2.45 -2.37 9.52
N SER A 53 2.59 -2.29 8.20
CA SER A 53 2.75 -3.47 7.33
C SER A 53 3.92 -4.35 7.76
N ARG A 54 5.10 -3.76 8.04
CA ARG A 54 6.28 -4.51 8.54
C ARG A 54 6.00 -5.27 9.84
N THR A 55 5.23 -4.68 10.75
CA THR A 55 4.86 -5.34 12.01
C THR A 55 3.99 -6.58 11.76
N VAL A 56 2.99 -6.47 10.87
CA VAL A 56 2.13 -7.60 10.49
C VAL A 56 2.92 -8.71 9.81
N VAL A 57 3.81 -8.34 8.87
CA VAL A 57 4.65 -9.30 8.12
C VAL A 57 5.60 -10.05 9.06
N ALA A 58 6.16 -9.39 10.07
CA ALA A 58 7.10 -10.01 11.00
C ALA A 58 6.50 -11.17 11.81
N GLU A 59 5.18 -11.22 11.97
CA GLU A 59 4.46 -12.24 12.73
C GLU A 59 3.78 -13.31 11.86
N ALA A 60 3.97 -13.25 10.54
CA ALA A 60 3.27 -14.10 9.57
C ALA A 60 4.23 -14.98 8.76
N SER A 61 3.74 -16.14 8.34
CA SER A 61 4.41 -17.00 7.36
C SER A 61 4.10 -16.55 5.94
N LEU A 62 5.03 -16.78 5.01
CA LEU A 62 4.82 -16.49 3.59
C LEU A 62 3.66 -17.28 2.95
N GLU A 63 3.29 -18.41 3.56
CA GLU A 63 2.16 -19.24 3.11
C GLU A 63 0.84 -18.87 3.80
N ASP A 64 0.85 -17.93 4.75
CA ASP A 64 -0.37 -17.52 5.45
C ASP A 64 -1.34 -16.87 4.44
N PRO A 65 -2.62 -17.30 4.44
CA PRO A 65 -3.62 -16.75 3.53
C PRO A 65 -4.12 -15.39 3.99
N ALA A 66 -4.41 -14.54 3.00
CA ALA A 66 -5.06 -13.24 3.12
C ALA A 66 -6.20 -13.14 2.10
N GLN A 67 -7.14 -12.23 2.36
CA GLN A 67 -8.32 -12.02 1.53
C GLN A 67 -8.47 -10.54 1.22
N GLY A 68 -8.41 -10.19 -0.06
CA GLY A 68 -8.87 -8.91 -0.60
C GLY A 68 -10.33 -8.99 -1.07
N PRO A 69 -10.95 -7.86 -1.43
CA PRO A 69 -12.34 -7.81 -1.88
C PRO A 69 -12.65 -8.74 -3.06
N GLU A 70 -11.70 -8.91 -3.98
CA GLU A 70 -11.90 -9.66 -5.22
C GLU A 70 -11.06 -10.94 -5.31
N MET A 71 -10.17 -11.20 -4.34
CA MET A 71 -9.22 -12.31 -4.44
C MET A 71 -8.70 -12.81 -3.09
N ALA A 72 -8.49 -14.12 -3.00
CA ALA A 72 -7.69 -14.76 -1.96
C ALA A 72 -6.25 -14.91 -2.45
N PHE A 73 -5.27 -14.68 -1.56
CA PHE A 73 -3.85 -14.77 -1.90
C PHE A 73 -3.02 -15.17 -0.66
N THR A 74 -1.74 -15.46 -0.86
CA THR A 74 -0.79 -15.69 0.23
C THR A 74 0.04 -14.44 0.50
N LEU A 75 0.65 -14.35 1.68
CA LEU A 75 1.58 -13.27 1.98
C LEU A 75 2.75 -13.20 0.96
N ARG A 76 3.24 -14.35 0.48
CA ARG A 76 4.23 -14.39 -0.60
C ARG A 76 3.76 -13.63 -1.83
N TYR A 77 2.54 -13.90 -2.28
CA TYR A 77 1.97 -13.23 -3.45
C TYR A 77 1.85 -11.73 -3.21
N ALA A 78 1.33 -11.32 -2.04
CA ALA A 78 1.18 -9.90 -1.70
C ALA A 78 2.51 -9.15 -1.73
N LEU A 79 3.57 -9.71 -1.13
CA LEU A 79 4.88 -9.06 -1.11
C LEU A 79 5.52 -8.97 -2.49
N ALA A 80 5.42 -10.04 -3.30
CA ALA A 80 5.92 -10.02 -4.67
C ALA A 80 5.17 -8.97 -5.51
N HIS A 81 3.85 -8.92 -5.38
CA HIS A 81 3.01 -7.95 -6.07
C HIS A 81 3.36 -6.50 -5.67
N MET A 82 3.56 -6.23 -4.38
CA MET A 82 3.97 -4.88 -3.92
C MET A 82 5.32 -4.44 -4.48
N VAL A 83 6.28 -5.37 -4.64
CA VAL A 83 7.58 -5.06 -5.26
C VAL A 83 7.41 -4.72 -6.74
N GLU A 84 6.66 -5.54 -7.48
CA GLU A 84 6.36 -5.32 -8.90
C GLU A 84 5.66 -3.97 -9.10
N GLU A 85 4.62 -3.71 -8.32
CA GLU A 85 3.81 -2.52 -8.42
C GLU A 85 4.61 -1.25 -8.08
N THR A 86 5.43 -1.31 -7.03
CA THR A 86 6.33 -0.20 -6.67
C THR A 86 7.33 0.08 -7.78
N ALA A 87 7.96 -0.95 -8.35
CA ALA A 87 8.91 -0.78 -9.45
C ALA A 87 8.25 -0.14 -10.68
N ARG A 88 7.04 -0.58 -11.03
CA ARG A 88 6.24 -0.03 -12.13
C ARG A 88 5.94 1.46 -11.93
N HIS A 89 5.55 1.85 -10.72
CA HIS A 89 5.29 3.25 -10.38
C HIS A 89 6.55 4.11 -10.37
N CYS A 90 7.66 3.61 -9.83
CA CYS A 90 8.93 4.32 -9.86
C CYS A 90 9.41 4.58 -11.29
N GLY A 91 9.25 3.61 -12.20
CA GLY A 91 9.56 3.82 -13.62
C GLY A 91 8.70 4.90 -14.27
N HIS A 92 7.40 4.96 -13.99
CA HIS A 92 6.53 6.03 -14.48
C HIS A 92 6.92 7.40 -13.91
N LEU A 93 7.25 7.47 -12.63
CA LEU A 93 7.68 8.72 -11.98
C LEU A 93 9.03 9.21 -12.50
N ASP A 94 9.95 8.29 -12.82
CA ASP A 94 11.23 8.63 -13.42
C ASP A 94 11.02 9.33 -14.75
N LEU A 95 10.24 8.73 -15.67
CA LEU A 95 9.90 9.35 -16.97
C LEU A 95 9.29 10.76 -16.81
N LEU A 96 8.42 10.97 -15.83
CA LEU A 96 7.84 12.29 -15.56
C LEU A 96 8.91 13.29 -15.09
N ARG A 97 9.81 12.85 -14.21
CA ARG A 97 10.92 13.68 -13.74
C ARG A 97 11.88 14.03 -14.87
N GLU A 98 12.24 13.06 -15.72
CA GLU A 98 13.11 13.29 -16.89
C GLU A 98 12.54 14.38 -17.81
N VAL A 99 11.21 14.39 -18.00
CA VAL A 99 10.51 15.42 -18.79
C VAL A 99 10.56 16.79 -18.11
N ILE A 100 10.56 16.85 -16.79
CA ILE A 100 10.53 18.11 -16.02
C ILE A 100 11.92 18.74 -15.91
N ASP A 101 12.96 17.96 -15.64
CA ASP A 101 14.30 18.48 -15.31
C ASP A 101 15.41 18.10 -16.32
N GLY A 102 15.12 17.21 -17.28
CA GLY A 102 16.04 16.78 -18.33
C GLY A 102 17.15 15.83 -17.87
N GLN A 103 17.14 15.37 -16.62
CA GLN A 103 18.05 14.32 -16.14
C GLN A 103 17.52 12.94 -16.52
N VAL A 104 18.42 11.96 -16.73
CA VAL A 104 18.05 10.60 -17.13
C VAL A 104 18.35 9.63 -15.99
N GLY A 105 17.40 8.73 -15.72
CA GLY A 105 17.51 7.62 -14.77
C GLY A 105 17.36 8.03 -13.31
N MET A 106 16.79 7.12 -12.51
CA MET A 106 16.51 7.27 -11.07
C MET A 106 17.74 7.54 -10.19
#